data_AF-A0A518GI56-F1
#
_entry.id   AF-A0A518GI56-F1
#
_cell.length_a   1.000
_cell.length_b   1.000
_cell.length_c   1.000
_cell.angle_alpha   90.00
_cell.angle_beta   90.00
_cell.angle_gamma   90.00
#
_symmetry.space_group_name_H-M   'P 1'
#
loop_
_entity.id
_entity.type
_entity.pdbx_description
1 polymer ?
#
loop_
_entity_poly.entity_id
_entity_poly.type
_entity_poly.pdbx_seq_one_letter_code
_entity_poly.pdbx_strand_id
1 'polypeptide(L)'
;MCAFIYALNDTDERVRLKAADEIGDQIRKHCCCSPEVVAALTHALGDCHKPVVRQAKQALELCGYEVVEGNCDAVCSTSCAPGTCPGTAPAMAPAPAPMAPEAIPAPVPPAARKNSEYRQLFSFNN
;
A
#
# COMPACT_ATOMS: atom_id res chain seq x y z
N MET A 1 -0.03 9.32 5.40
CA MET A 1 -1.22 8.99 4.60
C MET A 1 -0.92 8.68 3.14
N CYS A 2 -0.35 9.59 2.33
CA CYS A 2 -0.18 9.37 0.88
C CYS A 2 0.59 8.08 0.52
N ALA A 3 1.68 7.76 1.23
CA ALA A 3 2.43 6.54 0.98
C ALA A 3 1.58 5.26 1.14
N PHE A 4 0.70 5.21 2.13
CA PHE A 4 -0.20 4.07 2.32
C PHE A 4 -1.27 3.99 1.23
N ILE A 5 -1.79 5.12 0.77
CA ILE A 5 -2.71 5.16 -0.38
C ILE A 5 -2.04 4.54 -1.62
N TYR A 6 -0.78 4.89 -1.91
CA TYR A 6 -0.05 4.28 -3.02
C TYR A 6 0.22 2.78 -2.79
N ALA A 7 0.57 2.40 -1.56
CA ALA A 7 0.85 1.02 -1.19
C ALA A 7 -0.38 0.09 -1.28
N LEU A 8 -1.61 0.61 -1.31
CA LEU A 8 -2.81 -0.18 -1.60
C LEU A 8 -2.82 -0.77 -3.03
N ASN A 9 -1.95 -0.30 -3.93
CA ASN A 9 -1.80 -0.86 -5.27
C ASN A 9 -0.48 -1.64 -5.45
N ASP A 10 0.19 -1.98 -4.36
CA ASP A 10 1.43 -2.77 -4.43
C ASP A 10 1.14 -4.17 -5.01
N THR A 11 2.12 -4.75 -5.70
CA THR A 11 2.03 -6.12 -6.22
C THR A 11 1.96 -7.16 -5.11
N ASP A 12 2.62 -6.93 -3.98
CA ASP A 12 2.66 -7.84 -2.83
C ASP A 12 1.41 -7.63 -1.95
N GLU A 13 0.63 -8.69 -1.76
CA GLU A 13 -0.59 -8.65 -0.97
C GLU A 13 -0.36 -8.28 0.50
N ARG A 14 0.84 -8.54 1.04
CA ARG A 14 1.21 -8.20 2.41
C ARG A 14 1.44 -6.72 2.56
N VAL A 15 2.00 -6.07 1.55
CA VAL A 15 2.17 -4.61 1.52
C VAL A 15 0.81 -3.94 1.43
N ARG A 16 -0.07 -4.41 0.53
CA ARG A 16 -1.45 -3.91 0.44
C ARG A 16 -2.23 -4.09 1.74
N LEU A 17 -2.12 -5.27 2.35
CA LEU A 17 -2.77 -5.58 3.63
C LEU A 17 -2.29 -4.64 4.72
N LYS A 18 -0.97 -4.45 4.84
CA LYS A 18 -0.41 -3.60 5.88
C LYS A 18 -0.77 -2.13 5.65
N ALA A 19 -0.83 -1.69 4.40
CA ALA A 19 -1.31 -0.36 4.06
C ALA A 19 -2.77 -0.12 4.50
N ALA A 20 -3.68 -1.06 4.20
CA ALA A 20 -5.08 -0.97 4.63
C ALA A 20 -5.23 -0.94 6.16
N ASP A 21 -4.48 -1.79 6.85
CA ASP A 21 -4.44 -1.85 8.33
C ASP A 21 -3.96 -0.53 8.94
N GLU A 22 -2.84 0.01 8.46
CA GLU A 22 -2.28 1.29 8.93
C GLU A 22 -3.19 2.48 8.63
N ILE A 23 -3.89 2.49 7.48
CA ILE A 23 -4.90 3.50 7.19
C ILE A 23 -6.04 3.45 8.23
N GLY A 24 -6.56 2.26 8.54
CA GLY A 24 -7.59 2.09 9.58
C GLY A 24 -7.11 2.55 10.95
N ASP A 25 -5.85 2.26 11.28
CA ASP A 25 -5.19 2.70 12.51
C ASP A 25 -5.07 4.23 12.61
N GLN A 26 -4.71 4.88 11.49
CA GLN A 26 -4.63 6.34 11.42
C GLN A 26 -6.01 6.98 11.58
N ILE A 27 -7.06 6.43 10.96
CA ILE A 27 -8.44 6.92 11.10
C ILE A 27 -8.91 6.84 12.56
N ARG A 28 -8.61 5.74 13.28
CA ARG A 28 -8.94 5.58 14.70
C ARG A 28 -8.27 6.62 15.60
N LYS A 29 -7.00 6.95 15.30
CA LYS A 29 -6.19 7.87 16.11
C LYS A 29 -6.46 9.33 15.76
N HIS A 30 -6.68 9.60 14.48
CA HIS A 30 -6.81 10.92 13.89
C HIS A 30 -7.92 10.84 12.82
N CYS A 31 -9.07 11.49 13.04
CA CYS A 31 -10.16 11.47 12.06
C CYS A 31 -9.68 12.05 10.71
N CYS A 32 -9.29 11.18 9.77
CA CYS A 32 -8.59 11.54 8.53
C CYS A 32 -9.25 10.94 7.28
N CYS A 33 -10.58 10.87 7.29
CA CYS A 33 -11.42 10.35 6.21
C CYS A 33 -11.54 11.32 5.03
N SER A 34 -10.41 11.67 4.41
CA SER A 34 -10.42 12.51 3.21
C SER A 34 -11.03 11.75 2.02
N PRO A 35 -11.58 12.45 1.02
CA PRO A 35 -12.17 11.82 -0.17
C PRO A 35 -11.21 10.86 -0.88
N GLU A 36 -9.91 11.17 -0.90
CA GLU A 36 -8.87 10.35 -1.52
C GLU A 36 -8.66 9.03 -0.75
N VAL A 37 -8.72 9.07 0.59
CA VAL A 37 -8.62 7.88 1.43
C VAL A 37 -9.83 6.98 1.19
N VAL A 38 -11.03 7.56 1.20
CA VAL A 38 -12.27 6.81 0.95
C VAL A 38 -12.24 6.17 -0.43
N ALA A 39 -11.88 6.93 -1.47
CA ALA A 39 -11.80 6.41 -2.84
C ALA A 39 -10.79 5.25 -2.96
N ALA A 40 -9.62 5.38 -2.34
CA ALA A 40 -8.61 4.32 -2.34
C ALA A 40 -9.08 3.05 -1.61
N LEU A 41 -9.73 3.20 -0.45
CA LEU A 41 -10.30 2.08 0.29
C LEU A 41 -11.46 1.42 -0.46
N THR A 42 -12.32 2.21 -1.13
CA THR A 42 -13.37 1.68 -2.00
C THR A 42 -12.78 0.84 -3.13
N HIS A 43 -11.67 1.28 -3.74
CA HIS A 43 -10.97 0.50 -4.74
C HIS A 43 -10.44 -0.83 -4.17
N ALA A 44 -9.88 -0.81 -2.96
CA ALA A 44 -9.39 -1.99 -2.26
C ALA A 44 -10.47 -3.02 -1.88
N LEU A 45 -11.76 -2.69 -1.96
CA LEU A 45 -12.83 -3.67 -1.81
C LEU A 45 -12.88 -4.68 -2.97
N GLY A 46 -12.29 -4.34 -4.12
CA GLY A 46 -12.13 -5.22 -5.28
C GLY A 46 -10.88 -6.11 -5.23
N ASP A 47 -10.10 -6.08 -4.13
CA ASP A 47 -8.84 -6.83 -4.05
C ASP A 47 -9.06 -8.35 -4.14
N CYS A 48 -8.12 -9.05 -4.78
CA CYS A 48 -8.14 -10.51 -4.86
C CYS A 48 -7.86 -11.17 -3.50
N HIS A 49 -7.10 -10.50 -2.62
CA HIS A 49 -6.73 -11.00 -1.32
C HIS A 49 -7.74 -10.56 -0.25
N LYS A 50 -8.53 -11.51 0.24
CA LYS A 50 -9.65 -11.25 1.18
C LYS A 50 -9.28 -10.53 2.48
N PRO A 51 -8.10 -10.75 3.08
CA PRO A 51 -7.66 -9.94 4.21
C PRO A 51 -7.56 -8.44 3.90
N VAL A 52 -7.14 -8.05 2.69
CA VAL A 52 -7.09 -6.63 2.27
C VAL A 52 -8.50 -6.06 2.23
N VAL A 53 -9.43 -6.78 1.58
CA VAL A 53 -10.85 -6.40 1.49
C VAL A 53 -11.46 -6.21 2.88
N ARG A 54 -11.20 -7.12 3.81
CA ARG A 54 -11.69 -7.02 5.20
C ARG A 54 -11.17 -5.76 5.89
N GLN A 55 -9.88 -5.46 5.76
CA GLN A 55 -9.32 -4.24 6.38
C GLN A 55 -9.86 -2.97 5.74
N ALA A 56 -10.01 -2.96 4.41
CA ALA A 56 -10.60 -1.85 3.70
C ALA A 56 -12.05 -1.59 4.13
N LYS A 57 -12.86 -2.64 4.29
CA LYS A 57 -14.22 -2.55 4.82
C LYS A 57 -14.25 -1.95 6.22
N GLN A 58 -13.42 -2.46 7.14
CA GLN A 58 -13.36 -1.95 8.51
C GLN A 58 -12.93 -0.47 8.55
N ALA A 59 -11.96 -0.07 7.71
CA ALA A 59 -11.52 1.31 7.61
C ALA A 59 -12.62 2.24 7.07
N LEU A 60 -13.43 1.79 6.10
CA LEU A 60 -14.59 2.54 5.60
C LEU A 60 -15.69 2.69 6.65
N GLU A 61 -15.96 1.63 7.43
CA GLU A 61 -16.91 1.68 8.55
C GLU A 61 -16.47 2.69 9.63
N LEU A 62 -15.16 2.79 9.89
CA LEU A 62 -14.61 3.80 10.80
C LEU A 62 -14.75 5.24 10.26
N CYS A 63 -14.86 5.39 8.94
CA CYS A 63 -15.22 6.65 8.31
C CYS A 63 -16.73 6.90 8.23
N GLY A 64 -17.56 6.00 8.78
CA GLY A 64 -19.02 6.14 8.81
C GLY A 64 -19.74 5.60 7.57
N TYR A 65 -19.07 4.81 6.72
CA TYR A 65 -19.69 4.20 5.54
C TYR A 65 -20.10 2.75 5.84
N GLU A 66 -21.31 2.37 5.43
CA GLU A 66 -21.75 0.98 5.44
C GLU A 66 -21.35 0.29 4.14
N VAL A 67 -20.52 -0.76 4.22
CA VAL A 67 -20.13 -1.56 3.05
C VAL A 67 -21.09 -2.73 2.90
N VAL A 68 -22.07 -2.55 2.00
CA VAL A 68 -23.02 -3.59 1.61
C VAL A 68 -22.35 -4.54 0.63
N GLU A 69 -22.41 -5.84 0.91
CA GLU A 69 -21.98 -6.86 -0.05
C GLU A 69 -22.94 -6.84 -1.24
N GLY A 70 -22.42 -6.53 -2.42
CA GLY A 70 -23.23 -6.41 -3.63
C GLY A 70 -23.95 -7.72 -3.94
N ASN A 71 -25.23 -7.64 -4.25
CA ASN A 71 -26.07 -8.74 -4.75
C ASN A 71 -25.68 -9.10 -6.19
N CYS A 72 -24.49 -9.65 -6.38
CA CYS A 72 -23.98 -10.08 -7.69
C CYS A 72 -24.63 -11.39 -8.16
N ASP A 73 -25.96 -11.46 -8.12
CA ASP A 73 -26.73 -12.50 -8.79
C ASP A 73 -27.09 -12.01 -10.21
N ALA A 74 -26.66 -12.80 -11.21
CA ALA A 74 -27.09 -12.84 -12.61
C ALA A 74 -26.30 -12.14 -13.74
N VAL A 75 -25.47 -11.10 -13.55
CA VAL A 75 -24.81 -10.43 -14.70
C VAL A 75 -23.39 -9.89 -14.44
N CYS A 76 -22.52 -10.64 -13.76
CA CYS A 76 -21.11 -10.25 -13.59
C CYS A 76 -20.10 -11.29 -14.12
N SER A 77 -20.57 -12.25 -14.92
CA SER A 77 -19.74 -13.34 -15.48
C SER A 77 -18.82 -12.91 -16.62
N THR A 78 -18.94 -11.67 -17.13
CA THR A 78 -18.23 -11.24 -18.35
C THR A 78 -16.98 -10.39 -18.09
N SER A 79 -16.73 -9.90 -16.87
CA SER A 79 -15.52 -9.07 -16.61
C SER A 79 -14.79 -9.31 -15.30
N CYS A 80 -15.33 -10.12 -14.39
CA CYS A 80 -14.61 -10.56 -13.19
C CYS A 80 -14.25 -12.04 -13.33
N ALA A 81 -13.29 -12.37 -14.20
CA ALA A 81 -12.84 -13.76 -14.29
C ALA A 81 -12.12 -14.14 -12.98
N PRO A 82 -12.34 -15.36 -12.45
CA PRO A 82 -11.60 -15.85 -11.30
C PRO A 82 -10.15 -16.07 -11.75
N GLY A 83 -9.26 -15.15 -11.36
CA GLY A 83 -7.83 -15.22 -11.71
C GLY A 83 -7.29 -14.06 -12.54
N THR A 84 -8.10 -13.06 -12.91
CA THR A 84 -7.59 -11.81 -13.49
C THR A 84 -8.12 -10.62 -12.70
N CYS A 85 -7.50 -10.35 -11.55
CA CYS A 85 -7.42 -8.96 -11.12
C CYS A 85 -6.62 -8.22 -12.21
N PRO A 86 -7.09 -7.08 -12.73
CA PRO A 86 -6.28 -6.26 -13.62
C PRO A 86 -5.20 -5.60 -12.77
N GLY A 87 -4.17 -6.37 -12.40
CA GLY A 87 -2.81 -5.87 -12.27
C GLY A 87 -2.31 -5.50 -13.65
N THR A 88 -2.99 -4.58 -14.32
CA THR A 88 -2.49 -3.94 -15.53
C THR A 88 -1.82 -2.67 -15.03
N ALA A 89 -0.55 -2.80 -14.67
CA ALA A 89 0.32 -1.64 -14.69
C ALA A 89 0.10 -0.95 -16.05
N PRO A 90 -0.19 0.36 -16.10
CA PRO A 90 -0.20 1.05 -17.38
C PRO A 90 1.17 0.83 -18.01
N ALA A 91 1.17 0.45 -19.29
CA ALA A 91 2.37 0.24 -20.07
C ALA A 91 3.36 1.38 -19.82
N MET A 92 4.52 1.02 -19.27
CA MET A 92 5.66 1.90 -19.12
C MET A 92 5.90 2.57 -20.48
N ALA A 93 5.78 3.90 -20.52
CA ALA A 93 6.23 4.68 -21.66
C ALA A 93 7.70 4.32 -21.98
N PRO A 94 8.12 4.29 -23.25
CA PRO A 94 9.48 3.91 -23.60
C PRO A 94 10.47 4.85 -22.90
N ALA A 95 11.41 4.26 -22.18
CA ALA A 95 12.52 4.96 -21.55
C ALA A 95 13.29 5.78 -22.60
N PRO A 96 13.65 7.06 -22.34
CA PRO A 96 14.57 7.77 -23.20
C PRO A 96 15.95 7.08 -23.20
N ALA A 97 16.57 7.04 -24.38
CA ALA A 97 17.81 6.37 -24.73
C ALA A 97 19.02 6.72 -23.84
N PRO A 98 20.08 5.88 -23.80
CA PRO A 98 21.17 6.02 -22.84
C PRO A 98 22.10 7.16 -23.27
N MET A 99 22.30 8.14 -22.39
CA MET A 99 23.43 9.06 -22.52
C MET A 99 24.68 8.41 -21.92
N ALA A 100 25.73 8.37 -22.75
CA ALA A 100 27.08 7.93 -22.42
C ALA A 100 27.69 8.77 -21.26
N PRO A 101 28.69 8.23 -20.53
CA PRO A 101 29.06 8.72 -19.21
C PRO A 101 30.01 9.91 -19.29
N GLU A 102 29.63 11.03 -18.65
CA GLU A 102 30.59 12.05 -18.25
C GLU A 102 31.03 11.77 -16.81
N ALA A 103 32.34 11.61 -16.63
CA ALA A 103 32.98 11.23 -15.39
C ALA A 103 32.88 12.33 -14.33
N ILE A 104 32.19 12.05 -13.23
CA ILE A 104 32.23 12.83 -12.00
C ILE A 104 33.15 12.09 -11.02
N PRO A 105 34.17 12.73 -10.42
CA PRO A 105 35.05 12.05 -9.47
C PRO A 105 34.28 11.62 -8.22
N ALA A 106 34.57 10.40 -7.77
CA ALA A 106 33.86 9.72 -6.69
C ALA A 106 33.87 10.50 -5.36
N PRO A 107 32.73 10.59 -4.63
CA PRO A 107 32.75 10.99 -3.23
C PRO A 107 33.36 9.88 -2.36
N VAL A 108 34.26 10.28 -1.46
CA VAL A 108 34.97 9.43 -0.50
C VAL A 108 33.96 8.67 0.40
N PRO A 109 34.09 7.35 0.59
CA PRO A 109 33.19 6.60 1.46
C PRO A 109 33.40 6.97 2.95
N PRO A 110 32.34 7.21 3.74
CA PRO A 110 32.49 7.33 5.18
C PRO A 110 32.90 5.98 5.77
N ALA A 111 33.98 6.01 6.57
CA ALA A 111 34.55 4.85 7.23
C ALA A 111 33.50 4.08 8.07
N ALA A 112 33.53 2.75 7.93
CA ALA A 112 32.72 1.81 8.68
C ALA A 112 32.81 2.06 10.20
N ARG A 113 31.69 2.41 10.84
CA ARG A 113 31.59 2.36 12.31
C ARG A 113 31.35 0.91 12.72
N LYS A 114 32.32 0.38 13.49
CA LYS A 114 32.30 -0.99 14.02
C LYS A 114 31.16 -1.18 15.01
N ASN A 115 30.62 -2.38 14.99
CA ASN A 115 29.32 -2.83 15.50
C ASN A 115 29.31 -2.98 17.03
N SER A 116 29.61 -1.91 17.78
CA SER A 116 29.79 -1.96 19.24
C SER A 116 28.65 -1.31 20.04
N GLU A 117 27.74 -0.55 19.41
CA GLU A 117 26.72 0.25 20.14
C GLU A 117 25.34 -0.40 20.25
N TYR A 118 25.12 -1.62 19.72
CA TYR A 118 23.82 -2.29 19.82
C TYR A 118 23.53 -2.96 21.17
N ARG A 119 24.45 -2.86 22.14
CA ARG A 119 24.34 -3.54 23.46
C ARG A 119 24.03 -2.60 24.64
N GLN A 120 23.79 -1.31 24.40
CA GLN A 120 23.43 -0.35 25.47
C GLN A 120 21.97 0.15 25.41
N LEU A 121 21.21 -0.13 24.36
CA LEU A 121 19.81 0.32 24.25
C LEU A 121 18.76 -0.70 24.76
N PHE A 122 19.18 -1.89 25.19
CA PHE A 122 18.29 -2.92 25.78
C PHE A 122 18.50 -3.10 27.30
N SER A 123 18.83 -2.02 28.04
CA SER A 123 18.98 -2.06 29.50
C SER A 123 18.32 -0.91 30.27
N PHE A 124 17.26 -0.30 29.74
CA PHE A 124 16.40 0.56 30.55
C PHE A 124 14.91 0.27 30.27
N ASN A 125 14.39 -0.73 30.97
CA ASN A 125 13.11 -0.60 31.67
C ASN A 125 13.06 -1.65 32.78
N ASN A 126 13.37 -1.20 33.99
CA ASN A 126 12.94 -1.78 35.26
C ASN A 126 12.11 -0.69 35.93
#